data_AF-A0A5J4PS14-F1
#
_entry.id   AF-A0A5J4PS14-F1
#
_cell.length_a   1.000
_cell.length_b   1.000
_cell.length_c   1.000
_cell.angle_alpha   90.00
_cell.angle_beta   90.00
_cell.angle_gamma   90.00
#
_symmetry.space_group_name_H-M   'P 1'
#
loop_
_entity.id
_entity.type
_entity.pdbx_description
1 polymer ?
#
loop_
_entity_poly.entity_id
_entity_poly.type
_entity_poly.pdbx_seq_one_letter_code
_entity_poly.pdbx_strand_id
1 'polypeptide(L)'
;TMISGLLILIIERTNMIGLLKALGANNYTIRKIFLWLSVFLIGKGMILGNVVGLFLYFVQSRFKLFSLNPETYYVSYVPMSFNMGLFVLLNAGALFASVLMLLGPSYLITRINPASSMRYE
;
A
#
# COMPACT_ATOMS: atom_id res chain seq x y z
N THR A 1 5.70 -1.44 -9.09
CA THR A 1 6.01 -0.86 -7.77
C THR A 1 4.91 0.12 -7.37
N MET A 2 4.70 0.37 -6.07
CA MET A 2 3.65 1.28 -5.56
C MET A 2 3.59 2.64 -6.29
N ILE A 3 4.76 3.21 -6.61
CA ILE A 3 4.89 4.46 -7.36
C ILE A 3 4.35 4.34 -8.79
N SER A 4 4.69 3.26 -9.50
CA SER A 4 4.23 3.03 -10.87
C SER A 4 2.73 2.81 -10.95
N GLY A 5 2.14 2.08 -9.99
CA GLY A 5 0.68 1.92 -9.92
C GLY A 5 -0.06 3.25 -9.75
N LEU A 6 0.44 4.10 -8.84
CA LEU A 6 -0.14 5.43 -8.62
C LEU A 6 0.02 6.34 -9.86
N LEU A 7 1.16 6.29 -10.54
CA LEU A 7 1.39 7.01 -11.80
C LEU A 7 0.43 6.58 -12.90
N ILE A 8 0.25 5.26 -13.10
CA ILE A 8 -0.68 4.72 -14.10
C ILE A 8 -2.10 5.22 -13.81
N LEU A 9 -2.52 5.17 -12.55
CA LEU A 9 -3.85 5.62 -12.12
C LEU A 9 -4.05 7.12 -12.37
N ILE A 10 -3.02 7.94 -12.15
CA ILE A 10 -3.06 9.37 -12.51
C ILE A 10 -3.20 9.54 -14.01
N ILE A 11 -2.41 8.83 -14.82
CA ILE A 11 -2.43 8.94 -16.28
C ILE A 11 -3.81 8.57 -16.83
N GLU A 12 -4.35 7.42 -16.41
CA GLU A 12 -5.67 6.91 -16.82
C GLU A 12 -6.81 7.88 -16.44
N ARG A 13 -6.65 8.64 -15.34
CA ARG A 13 -7.63 9.62 -14.87
C ARG A 13 -7.26 11.08 -15.15
N THR A 14 -6.32 11.33 -16.06
CA THR A 14 -5.87 12.70 -16.40
C THR A 14 -7.01 13.57 -16.92
N ASN A 15 -7.90 13.03 -17.75
CA ASN A 15 -9.06 13.77 -18.30
C ASN A 15 -10.03 14.21 -17.19
N MET A 16 -10.28 13.34 -16.21
CA MET A 16 -11.12 13.66 -15.05
C MET A 16 -10.49 14.75 -14.17
N ILE A 17 -9.16 14.71 -13.98
CA ILE A 17 -8.40 15.76 -13.28
C ILE A 17 -8.53 17.10 -14.01
N GLY A 18 -8.41 17.10 -15.34
CA GLY A 18 -8.58 18.29 -16.18
C GLY A 18 -9.98 18.90 -16.06
N LEU A 19 -11.02 18.07 -16.12
CA LEU A 19 -12.42 18.48 -15.94
C LEU A 19 -12.67 19.08 -14.55
N LEU A 20 -12.19 18.43 -13.49
CA LEU A 20 -12.33 18.94 -12.12
C LEU A 20 -11.64 20.30 -11.95
N LYS A 21 -10.44 20.49 -12.50
CA LYS A 21 -9.77 21.79 -12.48
C LYS A 21 -10.53 22.86 -13.27
N ALA A 22 -11.11 22.50 -14.43
CA ALA A 22 -11.92 23.41 -15.24
C ALA A 22 -13.21 23.84 -14.51
N LEU A 23 -13.78 22.95 -13.69
CA LEU A 23 -14.91 23.25 -12.80
C LEU A 23 -14.51 24.03 -11.53
N GLY A 24 -13.23 24.41 -11.36
CA GLY A 24 -12.74 25.20 -10.24
C GLY A 24 -12.19 24.39 -9.05
N ALA A 25 -11.99 23.09 -9.18
CA ALA A 25 -11.41 22.28 -8.12
C ALA A 25 -9.94 22.64 -7.88
N ASN A 26 -9.59 22.86 -6.61
CA ASN A 26 -8.22 23.18 -6.22
C ASN A 26 -7.31 21.95 -6.31
N ASN A 27 -6.03 22.17 -6.65
CA ASN A 27 -5.01 21.12 -6.75
C ASN A 27 -4.87 20.30 -5.44
N TYR A 28 -5.10 20.94 -4.29
CA TYR A 28 -5.09 20.28 -2.98
C TYR A 28 -6.18 19.22 -2.84
N THR A 29 -7.40 19.51 -3.31
CA THR A 29 -8.53 18.58 -3.24
C THR A 29 -8.25 17.34 -4.08
N ILE A 30 -7.73 17.53 -5.29
CA ILE A 30 -7.39 16.43 -6.21
C ILE A 30 -6.29 15.55 -5.60
N ARG A 31 -5.22 16.16 -5.06
CA ARG A 31 -4.17 15.42 -4.36
C ARG A 31 -4.72 14.61 -3.18
N LYS A 32 -5.62 15.20 -2.38
CA LYS A 32 -6.24 14.51 -1.23
C LYS A 32 -7.03 13.29 -1.67
N ILE A 33 -7.81 13.36 -2.76
CA ILE A 33 -8.56 12.23 -3.30
C ILE A 33 -7.63 11.08 -3.70
N PHE A 34 -6.56 11.38 -4.45
CA PHE A 34 -5.61 10.35 -4.87
C PHE A 34 -4.84 9.72 -3.70
N LEU A 35 -4.43 10.52 -2.71
CA LEU A 35 -3.82 9.99 -1.49
C LEU A 35 -4.79 9.07 -0.74
N TRP A 36 -6.06 9.47 -0.60
CA TRP A 36 -7.08 8.65 0.04
C TRP A 36 -7.33 7.33 -0.70
N LEU A 37 -7.43 7.38 -2.02
CA LEU A 37 -7.57 6.19 -2.86
C LEU A 37 -6.40 5.23 -2.68
N SER A 38 -5.19 5.77 -2.57
CA SER A 38 -3.96 4.98 -2.43
C SER A 38 -3.86 4.34 -1.05
N VAL A 39 -4.18 5.09 0.01
CA VAL A 39 -4.29 4.55 1.38
C VAL A 39 -5.32 3.42 1.43
N PHE A 40 -6.47 3.59 0.76
CA PHE A 40 -7.50 2.56 0.69
C PHE A 40 -7.02 1.29 -0.02
N LEU A 41 -6.32 1.44 -1.15
CA LEU A 41 -5.68 0.33 -1.87
C LEU A 41 -4.64 -0.40 -1.00
N ILE A 42 -3.76 0.35 -0.32
CA ILE A 42 -2.78 -0.20 0.62
C ILE A 42 -3.49 -0.96 1.74
N GLY A 43 -4.51 -0.35 2.36
CA GLY A 43 -5.25 -0.95 3.45
C GLY A 43 -5.88 -2.28 3.05
N LYS A 44 -6.51 -2.35 1.88
CA LYS A 44 -7.04 -3.62 1.34
C LYS A 44 -5.94 -4.67 1.12
N GLY A 45 -4.83 -4.28 0.52
CA GLY A 45 -3.68 -5.17 0.31
C GLY A 45 -3.09 -5.68 1.63
N MET A 46 -3.00 -4.81 2.64
CA MET A 46 -2.54 -5.17 3.97
C MET A 46 -3.51 -6.14 4.65
N ILE A 47 -4.82 -5.92 4.59
CA ILE A 47 -5.79 -6.86 5.18
C ILE A 47 -5.61 -8.26 4.57
N LEU A 48 -5.55 -8.36 3.25
CA LEU A 48 -5.31 -9.65 2.57
C LEU A 48 -3.96 -10.26 2.96
N GLY A 49 -2.89 -9.46 2.99
CA GLY A 49 -1.56 -9.91 3.40
C GLY A 49 -1.52 -10.41 4.84
N ASN A 50 -2.20 -9.74 5.77
CA ASN A 50 -2.31 -10.18 7.16
C ASN A 50 -3.12 -11.46 7.30
N VAL A 51 -4.22 -11.60 6.55
CA VAL A 51 -5.02 -12.84 6.54
C VAL A 51 -4.16 -14.02 6.06
N VAL A 52 -3.42 -13.84 4.96
CA VAL A 52 -2.50 -14.87 4.44
C VAL A 52 -1.37 -15.16 5.44
N GLY A 53 -0.77 -14.12 6.04
CA GLY A 53 0.29 -14.28 7.03
C GLY A 53 -0.18 -15.03 8.29
N LEU A 54 -1.39 -14.71 8.79
CA LEU A 54 -1.98 -15.38 9.95
C LEU A 54 -2.40 -16.82 9.61
N PHE A 55 -2.88 -17.05 8.39
CA PHE A 55 -3.16 -18.39 7.89
C PHE A 55 -1.89 -19.24 7.84
N LEU A 56 -0.79 -18.71 7.31
CA LEU A 56 0.51 -19.39 7.30
C LEU A 56 1.03 -19.65 8.71
N TYR A 57 0.89 -18.68 9.62
CA TYR A 57 1.21 -18.88 11.05
C TYR A 57 0.41 -20.05 11.65
N PHE A 58 -0.90 -20.11 11.39
CA PHE A 58 -1.76 -21.18 11.90
C PHE A 58 -1.39 -22.55 11.31
N VAL A 59 -1.15 -22.62 10.00
CA VAL A 59 -0.71 -23.83 9.31
C VAL A 59 0.63 -24.31 9.87
N GLN A 60 1.60 -23.42 10.06
CA GLN A 60 2.91 -23.77 10.60
C GLN A 60 2.82 -24.21 12.07
N SER A 61 1.97 -23.57 12.88
CA SER A 61 1.73 -23.93 14.28
C SER A 61 1.10 -25.33 14.43
N ARG A 62 0.15 -25.69 13.55
CA ARG A 62 -0.57 -26.98 13.63
C ARG A 62 0.17 -28.13 12.96
N PHE A 63 0.77 -27.90 11.80
CA PHE A 63 1.43 -28.96 11.05
C PHE A 63 2.92 -29.11 11.36
N LYS A 64 3.54 -28.15 12.08
CA LYS A 64 4.95 -28.20 12.49
C LYS A 64 5.89 -28.61 11.33
N LEU A 65 5.58 -28.15 10.12
CA LEU A 65 6.20 -28.56 8.85
C LEU A 65 7.72 -28.33 8.80
N PHE A 66 8.23 -27.42 9.63
CA PHE A 66 9.65 -27.16 9.81
C PHE A 66 10.07 -27.59 11.23
N SER A 67 10.24 -28.90 11.41
CA SER A 67 10.91 -29.47 12.57
C SER A 67 12.42 -29.35 12.38
N LEU A 68 13.06 -28.49 13.17
CA LEU A 68 14.53 -28.44 13.25
C LEU A 68 15.01 -29.67 14.04
N ASN A 69 15.98 -30.39 13.47
CA ASN A 69 16.57 -31.57 14.10
C ASN A 69 17.22 -31.13 15.43
N PRO A 70 16.75 -31.62 16.60
CA PRO A 70 17.10 -31.07 17.91
C PRO A 70 18.56 -31.26 18.34
N GLU A 71 19.39 -31.96 17.55
CA GLU A 71 20.81 -32.17 17.86
C GLU A 71 21.73 -31.00 17.47
N THR A 72 21.32 -30.10 16.56
CA THR A 72 22.19 -28.99 16.10
C THR A 72 21.64 -27.60 16.46
N TYR A 73 20.34 -27.51 16.76
CA TYR A 73 19.69 -26.31 17.24
C TYR A 73 18.93 -26.69 18.51
N TYR A 74 19.29 -26.09 19.64
CA TYR A 74 18.69 -26.28 20.98
C TYR A 74 17.19 -25.89 21.07
N VAL A 75 16.43 -25.94 19.96
CA VAL A 75 15.01 -25.64 19.89
C VAL A 75 14.34 -26.56 18.86
N SER A 76 13.42 -27.42 19.31
CA SER A 76 12.76 -28.45 18.48
C SER A 76 11.76 -27.91 17.44
N TYR A 77 11.42 -26.61 17.51
CA TYR A 77 10.53 -25.90 16.58
C TYR A 77 10.95 -24.43 16.51
N VAL A 78 10.73 -23.75 15.38
CA VAL A 78 10.86 -22.28 15.32
C VAL A 78 9.85 -21.70 16.32
N PRO A 79 10.28 -21.08 17.43
CA PRO A 79 9.36 -20.53 18.41
C PRO A 79 8.72 -19.30 17.76
N MET A 80 7.55 -19.50 17.17
CA MET A 80 6.78 -18.47 16.51
C MET A 80 6.10 -17.63 17.61
N SER A 81 6.86 -16.76 18.27
CA SER A 81 6.35 -15.87 19.31
C SER A 81 5.51 -14.78 18.66
N PHE A 82 4.18 -14.93 18.67
CA PHE A 82 3.28 -13.91 18.17
C PHE A 82 3.15 -12.78 19.18
N ASN A 83 3.87 -11.68 18.96
CA ASN A 83 3.72 -10.46 19.74
C ASN A 83 2.75 -9.50 19.03
N MET A 84 1.56 -9.33 19.61
CA MET A 84 0.52 -8.45 19.09
C MET A 84 1.02 -7.00 18.91
N GLY A 85 1.87 -6.52 19.81
CA GLY A 85 2.46 -5.18 19.75
C GLY A 85 3.40 -5.02 18.56
N LEU A 86 4.27 -6.01 18.30
CA LEU A 86 5.19 -5.99 17.16
C LEU A 86 4.42 -6.08 15.83
N PHE A 87 3.35 -6.87 15.79
CA PHE A 87 2.47 -7.01 14.63
C PHE A 87 1.75 -5.71 14.28
N VAL A 88 1.20 -5.01 15.28
CA VAL A 88 0.57 -3.70 15.09
C VAL A 88 1.61 -2.66 14.68
N LEU A 89 2.79 -2.66 15.32
CA LEU A 89 3.87 -1.72 15.00
C LEU A 89 4.38 -1.91 13.56
N LEU A 90 4.54 -3.15 13.10
CA LEU A 90 4.92 -3.46 11.73
C LEU A 90 3.88 -2.98 10.73
N ASN A 91 2.60 -3.24 10.99
CA ASN A 91 1.51 -2.78 10.12
C ASN A 91 1.46 -1.25 10.06
N ALA A 92 1.51 -0.58 11.22
CA ALA A 92 1.51 0.87 11.28
C ALA A 92 2.74 1.48 10.58
N GLY A 93 3.93 0.92 10.81
CA GLY A 93 5.17 1.35 10.17
C GLY A 93 5.15 1.16 8.66
N ALA A 94 4.66 0.00 8.17
CA ALA A 94 4.53 -0.29 6.75
C ALA A 94 3.54 0.66 6.06
N LEU A 95 2.38 0.92 6.70
CA LEU A 95 1.39 1.86 6.18
C LEU A 95 1.96 3.28 6.13
N PHE A 96 2.63 3.72 7.20
CA PHE A 96 3.25 5.04 7.28
C PHE A 96 4.34 5.24 6.21
N ALA A 97 5.25 4.28 6.08
CA ALA A 97 6.30 4.30 5.07
C ALA A 97 5.72 4.32 3.64
N SER A 98 4.68 3.53 3.39
CA SER A 98 4.00 3.49 2.09
C SER A 98 3.35 4.84 1.77
N VAL A 99 2.68 5.47 2.73
CA VAL A 99 2.07 6.80 2.53
C VAL A 99 3.11 7.86 2.25
N LEU A 100 4.23 7.89 3.00
CA LEU A 100 5.34 8.82 2.75
C LEU A 100 5.88 8.68 1.32
N MET A 101 6.04 7.44 0.85
CA MET A 101 6.54 7.16 -0.49
C MET A 101 5.61 7.68 -1.61
N LEU A 102 4.30 7.75 -1.34
CA LEU A 102 3.29 8.24 -2.29
C LEU A 102 3.18 9.77 -2.34
N LEU A 103 3.70 10.48 -1.33
CA LEU A 103 3.71 11.96 -1.33
C LEU A 103 4.50 12.50 -2.53
N GLY A 104 5.61 11.87 -2.90
CA GLY A 104 6.44 12.23 -4.06
C GLY A 104 5.63 12.29 -5.37
N PRO A 105 5.08 11.16 -5.87
CA PRO A 105 4.32 11.15 -7.12
C PRO A 105 3.00 11.94 -7.02
N SER A 106 2.40 12.11 -5.83
CA SER A 106 1.24 13.01 -5.66
C SER A 106 1.54 14.46 -6.05
N TYR A 107 2.82 14.88 -5.93
CA TYR A 107 3.25 16.21 -6.34
C TYR A 107 3.30 16.37 -7.87
N LEU A 108 3.34 15.28 -8.63
CA LEU A 108 3.29 15.33 -10.09
C LEU A 108 1.92 15.80 -10.60
N ILE A 109 0.85 15.55 -9.84
CA ILE A 109 -0.54 15.96 -10.16
C ILE A 109 -0.69 17.48 -10.30
N THR A 110 0.11 18.27 -9.58
CA THR A 110 0.06 19.75 -9.73
C THR A 110 0.62 20.25 -11.04
N ARG A 111 1.50 19.49 -11.70
CA ARG A 111 2.09 19.91 -12.98
C ARG A 111 1.21 19.55 -14.18
N ILE A 112 0.10 18.84 -13.97
CA ILE A 112 -0.85 18.50 -15.03
C ILE A 112 -1.63 19.76 -15.42
N ASN A 113 -1.41 20.21 -16.66
CA ASN A 113 -1.98 21.43 -17.23
C ASN A 113 -3.27 21.10 -18.00
N PRO A 114 -4.44 21.65 -17.63
CA PRO A 114 -5.75 21.24 -18.17
C PRO A 114 -5.90 21.46 -19.69
N ALA A 115 -5.19 22.44 -20.26
CA ALA A 115 -5.25 22.75 -21.68
C ALA A 115 -4.68 21.66 -22.61
N SER A 116 -3.79 20.80 -22.09
CA SER A 116 -3.21 19.69 -22.88
C SER A 116 -4.00 18.39 -22.77
N SER A 117 -4.80 18.23 -21.70
CA SER A 117 -5.59 17.00 -21.47
C SER A 117 -6.88 16.93 -22.29
N MET A 118 -7.42 18.07 -22.73
CA MET A 118 -8.68 18.11 -23.51
C MET A 118 -8.46 18.11 -25.03
N ARG A 119 -7.21 18.11 -25.51
CA ARG A 119 -6.88 18.20 -26.95
C ARG A 119 -6.62 16.83 -27.60
N TYR A 120 -6.81 15.74 -26.86
CA TYR A 120 -6.58 14.37 -27.35
C TYR A 120 -7.87 13.53 -27.41
N GLU A 121 -9.02 14.17 -27.54
CA GLU A 121 -10.17 13.61 -28.26
C GLU A 121 -10.38 14.37 -29.57
#